data_AF-Q3AA72-F1
#
_entry.id   AF-Q3AA72-F1
#
_cell.length_a   1.000
_cell.length_b   1.000
_cell.length_c   1.000
_cell.angle_alpha   90.00
_cell.angle_beta   90.00
_cell.angle_gamma   90.00
#
_symmetry.space_group_name_H-M   'P 1'
#
loop_
_entity.id
_entity.type
_entity.pdbx_description
1 polymer ?
#
loop_
_entity_poly.entity_id
_entity_poly.type
_entity_poly.pdbx_seq_one_letter_code
_entity_poly.pdbx_strand_id
1 'polypeptide(L)'
;MMYDVYRSLEEFIEDLETIREIEFEYNGKDYSLSYFEKVHIAEYDKPETHKEYDTIEEFLNEFKIDGIPIKELATKIKVIFH
;
A
#
# COMPACT_ATOMS: atom_id res chain seq x y z
N MET A 1 -14.47 -0.20 13.99
CA MET A 1 -13.06 -0.28 14.42
C MET A 1 -12.41 1.04 14.11
N MET A 2 -11.48 1.52 14.95
CA MET A 2 -10.70 2.72 14.67
C MET A 2 -9.57 2.28 13.74
N TYR A 3 -9.64 2.65 12.47
CA TYR A 3 -8.54 2.41 11.53
C TYR A 3 -7.43 3.40 11.82
N ASP A 4 -6.18 2.97 11.63
CA ASP A 4 -5.06 3.91 11.64
C ASP A 4 -4.96 4.62 10.28
N VAL A 5 -4.39 5.82 10.28
CA VAL A 5 -4.14 6.62 9.07
C VAL A 5 -2.78 7.27 9.23
N TYR A 6 -1.93 7.09 8.23
CA TYR A 6 -0.62 7.74 8.20
C TYR A 6 -0.73 9.26 8.22
N ARG A 7 0.15 9.89 8.97
CA ARG A 7 0.26 11.35 9.06
C ARG A 7 1.02 11.93 7.89
N SER A 8 1.90 11.13 7.27
CA SER A 8 2.67 11.54 6.11
C SER A 8 3.02 10.37 5.20
N LEU A 9 3.58 10.67 4.02
CA LEU A 9 4.06 9.66 3.10
C LEU A 9 5.28 8.92 3.68
N GLU A 10 6.11 9.62 4.44
CA GLU A 10 7.33 9.08 5.03
C GLU A 10 7.02 8.00 6.07
N GLU A 11 5.95 8.16 6.86
CA GLU A 11 5.50 7.15 7.83
C GLU A 11 5.06 5.85 7.11
N PHE A 12 4.33 5.98 6.00
CA PHE A 12 3.95 4.83 5.16
C PHE A 12 5.18 4.11 4.58
N ILE A 13 6.19 4.87 4.13
CA ILE A 13 7.44 4.31 3.59
C ILE A 13 8.21 3.61 4.71
N GLU A 14 8.31 4.22 5.89
CA GLU A 14 9.00 3.64 7.05
C GLU A 14 8.37 2.29 7.44
N ASP A 15 7.05 2.19 7.47
CA ASP A 15 6.38 0.91 7.74
C ASP A 15 6.63 -0.11 6.65
N LEU A 16 6.60 0.29 5.38
CA LEU A 16 6.87 -0.62 4.28
C LEU A 16 8.30 -1.17 4.35
N GLU A 17 9.26 -0.38 4.82
CA GLU A 17 10.66 -0.80 5.02
C GLU A 17 10.87 -1.65 6.28
N THR A 18 10.15 -1.35 7.37
CA THR A 18 10.38 -1.93 8.71
C THR A 18 9.45 -3.09 9.03
N ILE A 19 8.14 -2.90 8.89
CA ILE A 19 7.10 -3.92 9.10
C ILE A 19 7.07 -4.90 7.94
N ARG A 20 7.23 -4.38 6.71
CA ARG A 20 7.21 -5.12 5.43
C ARG A 20 5.86 -5.69 5.00
N GLU A 21 4.83 -5.60 5.81
CA GLU A 21 3.48 -6.05 5.47
C GLU A 21 2.47 -5.00 5.94
N ILE A 22 1.64 -4.52 5.02
CA ILE A 22 0.60 -3.53 5.28
C ILE A 22 -0.70 -4.01 4.62
N GLU A 23 -1.77 -4.08 5.40
CA GLU A 23 -3.13 -4.25 4.86
C GLU A 23 -3.91 -2.96 5.02
N PHE A 24 -4.57 -2.51 3.95
CA PHE A 24 -5.32 -1.25 3.98
C PHE A 24 -6.58 -1.28 3.12
N GLU A 25 -7.57 -0.47 3.51
CA GLU A 25 -8.80 -0.23 2.74
C GLU A 25 -8.69 1.11 2.01
N TYR A 26 -9.09 1.12 0.74
CA TYR A 26 -9.38 2.34 -0.01
C TYR A 26 -10.64 2.17 -0.87
N ASN A 27 -11.59 3.11 -0.76
CA ASN A 27 -12.87 3.07 -1.48
C ASN A 27 -13.64 1.74 -1.35
N GLY A 28 -13.60 1.11 -0.17
CA GLY A 28 -14.29 -0.16 0.08
C GLY A 28 -13.64 -1.38 -0.59
N LYS A 29 -12.38 -1.27 -1.03
CA LYS A 29 -11.54 -2.38 -1.49
C LYS A 29 -10.37 -2.55 -0.52
N ASP A 30 -10.10 -3.80 -0.18
CA ASP A 30 -8.99 -4.17 0.70
C ASP A 30 -7.78 -4.57 -0.14
N TYR A 31 -6.59 -4.17 0.31
CA TYR A 31 -5.33 -4.40 -0.37
C TYR A 31 -4.31 -5.03 0.59
N SER A 32 -3.51 -5.96 0.06
CA SER A 32 -2.36 -6.53 0.74
C SER A 32 -1.09 -6.04 0.05
N LEU A 33 -0.25 -5.34 0.81
CA LEU A 33 1.03 -4.78 0.40
C LEU A 33 2.15 -5.46 1.18
N SER A 34 3.20 -5.90 0.51
CA SER A 34 4.40 -6.39 1.20
C SER A 34 5.70 -5.98 0.50
N TYR A 35 6.79 -5.90 1.26
CA TYR A 35 8.12 -5.58 0.73
C TYR A 35 9.20 -6.52 1.29
N PHE A 36 9.63 -7.46 0.45
CA PHE A 36 10.72 -8.38 0.74
C PHE A 36 11.87 -8.17 -0.25
N GLU A 37 11.92 -8.96 -1.32
CA GLU A 37 12.85 -8.74 -2.44
C GLU A 37 12.29 -7.71 -3.43
N LYS A 38 10.96 -7.62 -3.48
CA LYS A 38 10.17 -6.72 -4.32
C LYS A 38 8.99 -6.19 -3.52
N VAL A 39 8.39 -5.12 -4.00
CA VAL A 39 7.08 -4.68 -3.51
C VAL A 39 6.01 -5.50 -4.21
N HIS A 40 5.17 -6.19 -3.44
CA HIS A 40 4.02 -6.93 -3.95
C HIS A 40 2.73 -6.26 -3.48
N ILE A 41 1.79 -6.04 -4.40
CA ILE A 41 0.49 -5.44 -4.08
C ILE A 41 -0.62 -6.17 -4.83
N ALA A 42 -1.70 -6.51 -4.15
CA ALA A 42 -2.91 -7.09 -4.74
C ALA A 42 -4.16 -6.62 -3.98
N GLU A 43 -5.29 -6.56 -4.68
CA GLU A 43 -6.60 -6.49 -4.04
C GLU A 43 -6.93 -7.86 -3.41
N TYR A 44 -7.54 -7.85 -2.21
CA TYR A 44 -7.89 -9.06 -1.47
C TYR A 44 -8.82 -9.96 -2.30
N ASP A 45 -8.61 -11.28 -2.22
CA ASP A 45 -9.30 -12.32 -3.01
C ASP A 45 -9.24 -12.14 -4.55
N LYS A 46 -8.33 -11.31 -5.06
CA LYS A 46 -8.16 -11.06 -6.51
C LYS A 46 -6.71 -11.18 -6.96
N PRO A 47 -6.16 -12.40 -7.01
CA PRO A 47 -4.77 -12.64 -7.40
C PRO A 47 -4.42 -12.12 -8.80
N GLU A 48 -5.40 -11.98 -9.69
CA GLU A 48 -5.22 -11.39 -11.02
C GLU A 48 -4.86 -9.90 -11.01
N THR A 49 -5.04 -9.22 -9.87
CA THR A 49 -4.66 -7.82 -9.68
C THR A 49 -3.24 -7.64 -9.16
N HIS A 50 -2.54 -8.75 -8.89
CA HIS A 50 -1.19 -8.75 -8.35
C HIS A 50 -0.22 -8.01 -9.26
N LYS A 51 0.58 -7.14 -8.64
CA LYS A 51 1.66 -6.39 -9.27
C LYS A 51 2.89 -6.47 -8.41
N GLU A 52 4.04 -6.43 -9.08
CA GLU A 52 5.35 -6.40 -8.45
C GLU A 52 6.12 -5.18 -8.93
N TYR A 53 6.95 -4.64 -8.05
CA TYR A 53 7.87 -3.54 -8.34
C TYR A 53 9.23 -3.87 -7.73
N ASP A 54 10.31 -3.55 -8.43
CA ASP A 54 11.65 -3.88 -7.98
C ASP A 54 12.10 -2.98 -6.82
N THR A 55 11.53 -1.77 -6.70
CA THR A 55 11.84 -0.83 -5.62
C THR A 55 10.60 -0.12 -5.07
N ILE A 56 10.68 0.39 -3.84
CA ILE A 56 9.66 1.27 -3.27
C ILE A 56 9.47 2.53 -4.14
N GLU A 57 10.55 3.11 -4.67
CA GLU A 57 10.46 4.29 -5.53
C GLU A 57 9.65 4.04 -6.80
N GLU A 58 9.89 2.90 -7.47
CA GLU A 58 9.13 2.48 -8.64
C GLU A 58 7.64 2.29 -8.29
N PHE A 59 7.36 1.58 -7.20
CA PHE A 59 6.00 1.40 -6.69
C PHE A 59 5.28 2.74 -6.45
N LEU A 60 5.92 3.69 -5.76
CA LEU A 60 5.34 5.01 -5.46
C LEU A 60 5.08 5.86 -6.71
N ASN A 61 5.83 5.63 -7.79
CA ASN A 61 5.71 6.38 -9.04
C ASN A 61 4.70 5.76 -10.01
N GLU A 62 4.55 4.44 -10.00
CA GLU A 62 3.76 3.71 -10.99
C GLU A 62 2.40 3.21 -10.47
N PHE A 63 2.33 2.79 -9.20
CA PHE A 63 1.11 2.21 -8.66
C PHE A 63 0.03 3.28 -8.42
N LYS A 64 -1.17 2.98 -8.91
CA LYS A 64 -2.34 3.86 -8.85
C LYS A 64 -3.58 3.06 -8.50
N ILE A 65 -4.42 3.64 -7.65
CA ILE A 65 -5.77 3.15 -7.36
C ILE A 65 -6.74 4.16 -7.93
N ASP A 66 -7.65 3.70 -8.80
CA ASP A 66 -8.62 4.54 -9.51
C ASP A 66 -7.98 5.77 -10.21
N GLY A 67 -6.75 5.62 -10.70
CA GLY A 67 -5.99 6.67 -11.39
C GLY A 67 -5.18 7.61 -10.48
N ILE A 68 -5.33 7.50 -9.16
CA ILE A 68 -4.61 8.33 -8.17
C ILE A 68 -3.33 7.61 -7.72
N PRO A 69 -2.16 8.26 -7.76
CA PRO A 69 -0.91 7.69 -7.26
C PRO A 69 -1.00 7.30 -5.77
N ILE A 70 -0.44 6.15 -5.40
CA ILE A 70 -0.45 5.68 -4.00
C ILE A 70 0.21 6.67 -3.04
N LYS A 71 1.23 7.40 -3.48
CA LYS A 71 1.87 8.47 -2.70
C LYS A 71 0.94 9.62 -2.32
N GLU A 72 -0.12 9.87 -3.10
CA GLU A 72 -1.17 10.85 -2.79
C GLU A 72 -2.30 10.28 -1.93
N LEU A 73 -2.30 8.96 -1.74
CA LEU A 73 -3.27 8.21 -0.96
C LEU A 73 -2.74 7.77 0.40
N ALA A 74 -1.42 7.79 0.64
CA ALA A 74 -0.80 7.33 1.89
C ALA A 74 -1.49 7.86 3.15
N THR A 75 -1.88 9.15 3.17
CA THR A 75 -2.57 9.78 4.31
C THR A 75 -4.10 9.68 4.27
N LYS A 76 -4.65 8.85 3.37
CA LYS A 76 -6.09 8.69 3.10
C LYS A 76 -6.55 7.24 3.13
N ILE A 77 -5.64 6.29 3.00
CA ILE A 77 -5.93 4.87 3.19
C ILE A 77 -6.25 4.60 4.65
N LYS A 78 -7.11 3.62 4.90
CA LYS A 78 -7.40 3.15 6.24
C LYS A 78 -6.54 1.92 6.49
N VAL A 79 -5.57 2.04 7.39
CA VAL A 79 -4.69 0.93 7.73
C VAL A 79 -5.43 -0.05 8.63
N ILE A 80 -5.43 -1.31 8.23
CA ILE A 80 -6.05 -2.45 8.90
C ILE A 80 -4.98 -3.20 9.72
N PHE A 81 -3.80 -3.36 9.12
CA PHE A 81 -2.65 -4.04 9.72
C PHE A 81 -1.35 -3.39 9.23
N HIS A 82 -0.43 -3.19 10.17
CA HIS A 82 0.97 -2.80 10.05
C HIS A 82 1.63 -3.04 11.42
#